data_AF-A0A7S4UK58-F1
#
_entry.id   AF-A0A7S4UK58-F1
#
_cell.length_a   1.000
_cell.length_b   1.000
_cell.length_c   1.000
_cell.angle_alpha   90.00
_cell.angle_beta   90.00
_cell.angle_gamma   90.00
#
_symmetry.space_group_name_H-M   'P 1'
#
loop_
_entity.id
_entity.type
_entity.pdbx_description
1 polymer ?
#
loop_
_entity_poly.entity_id
_entity_poly.type
_entity_poly.pdbx_seq_one_letter_code
_entity_poly.pdbx_strand_id
1 'polypeptide(L)'
;MGLWRDLILKYHTELRIKTLVVHDCPLWKNPGIGRELDNESIMAVIEDFIKGGHGEWEDPDVRTRCRILWRKPEQLASDIYDWAEANGYINSVCTVYELHSGKFHFHPKTILGFQT
;
A
#
# COMPACT_ATOMS: atom_id res chain seq x y z
N MET A 1 -0.83 -18.83 -9.20
CA MET A 1 -1.43 -17.59 -8.66
C MET A 1 -0.61 -16.32 -8.92
N GLY A 2 0.73 -16.38 -9.09
CA GLY A 2 1.57 -15.18 -9.32
C GLY A 2 1.13 -14.26 -10.48
N LEU A 3 0.66 -14.82 -11.59
CA LEU A 3 0.20 -14.02 -12.74
C LEU A 3 -0.97 -13.07 -12.39
N TRP A 4 -1.92 -13.53 -11.59
CA TRP A 4 -3.06 -12.72 -11.13
C TRP A 4 -2.61 -11.60 -10.20
N ARG A 5 -1.67 -11.91 -9.31
CA ARG A 5 -1.04 -10.90 -8.45
C ARG A 5 -0.39 -9.79 -9.26
N ASP A 6 0.43 -10.15 -10.24
CA ASP A 6 1.14 -9.17 -11.08
C ASP A 6 0.16 -8.36 -11.92
N LEU A 7 -0.90 -8.99 -12.44
CA LEU A 7 -1.96 -8.33 -13.20
C LEU A 7 -2.70 -7.29 -12.34
N ILE A 8 -3.14 -7.69 -11.14
CA ILE A 8 -3.84 -6.79 -10.20
C ILE A 8 -2.93 -5.62 -9.83
N LEU A 9 -1.67 -5.90 -9.46
CA LEU A 9 -0.70 -4.88 -9.08
C LEU A 9 -0.46 -3.88 -10.21
N LYS A 10 -0.21 -4.38 -11.43
CA LYS A 10 0.06 -3.54 -12.60
C LYS A 10 -1.14 -2.67 -12.97
N TYR A 11 -2.33 -3.27 -13.08
CA TYR A 11 -3.56 -2.55 -13.44
C TYR A 11 -3.87 -1.40 -12.47
N HIS A 12 -3.80 -1.68 -11.16
CA HIS A 12 -4.11 -0.69 -10.13
C HIS A 12 -3.01 0.37 -9.99
N THR A 13 -1.75 0.00 -10.22
CA THR A 13 -0.62 0.96 -10.20
C THR A 13 -0.67 1.93 -11.38
N GLU A 14 -0.93 1.44 -12.59
CA GLU A 14 -1.05 2.28 -13.79
C GLU A 14 -2.22 3.25 -13.71
N LEU A 15 -3.37 2.81 -13.17
CA LEU A 15 -4.55 3.65 -12.98
C LEU A 15 -4.53 4.48 -11.68
N ARG A 16 -3.51 4.30 -10.83
CA ARG A 16 -3.39 4.92 -9.49
C ARG A 16 -4.59 4.65 -8.58
N ILE A 17 -5.25 3.51 -8.76
CA ILE A 17 -6.37 3.07 -7.93
C ILE A 17 -5.81 2.32 -6.73
N LYS A 18 -6.10 2.80 -5.52
CA LYS A 18 -5.57 2.22 -4.28
C LYS A 18 -6.51 1.22 -3.61
N THR A 19 -7.76 1.14 -4.06
CA THR A 19 -8.79 0.30 -3.47
C THR A 19 -9.39 -0.58 -4.55
N LEU A 20 -9.37 -1.89 -4.33
CA LEU A 20 -10.04 -2.89 -5.13
C LEU A 20 -11.36 -3.24 -4.44
N VAL A 21 -12.47 -3.04 -5.14
CA VAL A 21 -13.80 -3.50 -4.71
C VAL A 21 -14.05 -4.87 -5.31
N VAL A 22 -14.29 -5.88 -4.48
CA VAL A 22 -14.33 -7.29 -4.91
C VAL A 22 -15.42 -7.53 -5.95
N HIS A 23 -16.61 -6.94 -5.77
CA HIS A 23 -17.73 -7.16 -6.69
C HIS A 23 -17.71 -6.29 -7.94
N ASP A 24 -16.92 -5.21 -7.96
CA ASP A 24 -16.94 -4.18 -9.01
C ASP A 24 -15.56 -4.04 -9.70
N CYS A 25 -14.77 -5.12 -9.73
CA CYS A 25 -13.50 -5.10 -10.44
C CYS A 25 -13.69 -5.57 -11.89
N PRO A 26 -13.30 -4.76 -12.89
CA PRO A 26 -13.39 -5.14 -14.30
C PRO A 26 -12.44 -6.30 -14.66
N LEU A 27 -11.43 -6.59 -13.85
CA LEU A 27 -10.48 -7.68 -14.07
C LEU A 27 -11.13 -9.08 -14.01
N TRP A 28 -12.30 -9.21 -13.39
CA TRP A 28 -12.99 -10.49 -13.27
C TRP A 28 -13.71 -10.92 -14.54
N LYS A 29 -14.03 -9.97 -15.44
CA LYS A 29 -14.84 -10.21 -16.63
C LYS A 29 -14.13 -9.72 -17.87
N ASN A 30 -13.88 -10.62 -18.81
CA ASN A 30 -13.35 -10.28 -20.11
C ASN A 30 -14.42 -10.58 -21.20
N PRO A 31 -15.21 -9.55 -21.60
CA PRO A 31 -16.25 -9.73 -22.61
C PRO A 31 -15.69 -10.05 -24.00
N GLY A 32 -14.45 -9.67 -24.30
CA GLY A 32 -13.82 -9.93 -25.60
C GLY A 32 -13.58 -11.42 -25.88
N ILE A 33 -13.44 -12.23 -24.83
CA ILE A 33 -13.29 -13.69 -24.94
C ILE A 33 -14.45 -14.46 -24.28
N GLY A 34 -15.48 -13.74 -23.82
CA GLY A 34 -16.65 -14.33 -23.17
C GLY A 34 -16.33 -15.12 -21.90
N ARG A 35 -15.34 -14.68 -21.11
CA ARG A 35 -14.95 -15.36 -19.86
C ARG A 35 -15.12 -14.46 -18.65
N GLU A 36 -15.62 -15.04 -17.57
CA GLU A 36 -15.65 -14.44 -16.24
C GLU A 36 -15.14 -15.41 -15.18
N LEU A 37 -14.58 -14.88 -14.09
CA LEU A 37 -14.26 -15.67 -12.91
C LEU A 37 -15.49 -15.85 -12.04
N ASP A 38 -15.60 -17.04 -11.44
CA ASP A 38 -16.55 -17.32 -10.37
C ASP A 38 -16.09 -16.69 -9.03
N ASN A 39 -17.03 -16.54 -8.10
CA ASN A 39 -16.77 -15.87 -6.83
C ASN A 39 -15.76 -16.62 -5.94
N GLU A 40 -15.72 -17.96 -6.00
CA GLU A 40 -14.79 -18.76 -5.23
C GLU A 40 -13.34 -18.54 -5.73
N SER A 41 -13.14 -18.54 -7.05
CA SER A 41 -11.87 -18.21 -7.68
C SER A 41 -11.44 -16.77 -7.40
N ILE A 42 -12.35 -15.80 -7.42
CA ILE A 42 -12.06 -14.40 -7.08
C ILE A 42 -11.52 -14.31 -5.65
N MET A 43 -12.21 -14.94 -4.69
CA MET A 43 -11.79 -14.95 -3.29
C MET A 43 -10.43 -15.61 -3.13
N ALA A 44 -10.18 -16.75 -3.79
CA ALA A 44 -8.88 -17.42 -3.77
C ALA A 44 -7.75 -16.54 -4.32
N VAL A 45 -8.01 -15.79 -5.39
CA VAL A 45 -7.05 -14.84 -5.97
C VAL A 45 -6.75 -13.70 -4.99
N ILE A 46 -7.76 -13.13 -4.35
CA ILE A 46 -7.56 -12.02 -3.40
C ILE A 46 -6.84 -12.50 -2.14
N GLU A 47 -7.17 -13.68 -1.63
CA GLU A 47 -6.46 -14.25 -0.49
C GLU A 47 -4.98 -14.53 -0.81
N ASP A 48 -4.67 -15.04 -2.01
CA ASP A 48 -3.27 -15.18 -2.46
C ASP A 48 -2.58 -13.82 -2.61
N PHE A 49 -3.29 -12.80 -3.11
CA PHE A 49 -2.79 -11.43 -3.24
C PHE A 49 -2.41 -10.83 -1.88
N ILE A 50 -3.28 -10.99 -0.89
CA ILE A 50 -3.06 -10.52 0.49
C ILE A 50 -1.93 -11.31 1.15
N LYS A 51 -1.90 -12.64 1.00
CA LYS A 51 -0.77 -13.48 1.47
C LYS A 51 0.55 -13.05 0.83
N GLY A 52 0.52 -12.51 -0.38
CA GLY A 52 1.67 -11.91 -1.05
C GLY A 52 2.22 -10.65 -0.37
N GLY A 53 1.49 -10.05 0.58
CA GLY A 53 1.84 -8.81 1.28
C GLY A 53 1.58 -7.54 0.44
N HIS A 54 0.84 -7.67 -0.66
CA HIS A 54 0.53 -6.56 -1.57
C HIS A 54 -0.90 -6.04 -1.39
N GLY A 55 -1.67 -6.57 -0.44
CA GLY A 55 -2.97 -6.04 -0.11
C GLY A 55 -3.39 -6.32 1.32
N GLU A 56 -4.35 -5.53 1.78
CA GLU A 56 -4.98 -5.64 3.10
C GLU A 56 -6.50 -5.48 2.95
N TRP A 57 -7.29 -6.25 3.71
CA TRP A 57 -8.74 -6.04 3.77
C TRP A 57 -9.02 -4.73 4.52
N GLU A 58 -9.83 -3.84 3.92
CA GLU A 58 -10.33 -2.66 4.63
C GLU A 58 -11.46 -3.04 5.60
N ASP A 59 -12.26 -4.05 5.21
CA ASP A 59 -13.38 -4.58 5.97
C ASP A 59 -13.15 -6.09 6.20
N PRO A 60 -12.39 -6.51 7.22
CA PRO A 60 -11.98 -7.91 7.39
C PRO A 60 -13.15 -8.87 7.63
N ASP A 61 -14.25 -8.38 8.20
CA ASP A 61 -15.45 -9.18 8.46
C ASP A 61 -16.28 -9.44 7.20
N VAL A 62 -16.42 -8.42 6.33
CA VAL A 62 -17.29 -8.47 5.15
C VAL A 62 -16.51 -8.81 3.87
N ARG A 63 -15.20 -8.55 3.84
CA ARG A 63 -14.26 -8.83 2.73
C ARG A 63 -14.73 -8.26 1.38
N THR A 64 -15.22 -7.03 1.39
CA THR A 64 -15.77 -6.36 0.19
C THR A 64 -14.75 -5.43 -0.48
N ARG A 65 -13.78 -4.93 0.27
CA ARG A 65 -12.78 -3.97 -0.20
C ARG A 65 -11.40 -4.34 0.28
N CYS A 66 -10.46 -4.35 -0.66
CA CYS A 66 -9.06 -4.61 -0.41
C CYS A 66 -8.25 -3.37 -0.80
N ARG A 67 -7.39 -2.89 0.09
CA ARG A 67 -6.41 -1.85 -0.24
C ARG A 67 -5.21 -2.48 -0.92
N ILE A 68 -4.79 -1.87 -2.02
CA ILE A 68 -3.65 -2.29 -2.82
C ILE A 68 -2.39 -1.58 -2.34
N LEU A 69 -1.35 -2.34 -2.03
CA LEU A 69 -0.04 -1.91 -1.58
C LEU A 69 0.98 -2.15 -2.70
N TRP A 70 1.30 -1.07 -3.43
CA TRP A 70 2.28 -1.08 -4.53
C TRP A 70 3.70 -1.43 -4.05
N ARG A 71 4.02 -1.04 -2.81
CA ARG A 71 5.21 -1.48 -2.07
C ARG A 71 4.75 -2.05 -0.73
N LYS A 72 5.46 -3.07 -0.26
CA LYS A 72 5.19 -3.63 1.06
C LYS A 72 5.50 -2.58 2.14
N PRO A 73 4.69 -2.45 3.20
CA PRO A 73 4.95 -1.51 4.28
C PRO A 73 6.33 -1.69 4.90
N GLU A 74 6.82 -2.93 5.02
CA GLU A 74 8.13 -3.25 5.57
C GLU A 74 9.26 -2.73 4.68
N GLN A 75 9.13 -2.90 3.36
CA GLN A 75 10.11 -2.38 2.40
C GLN A 75 10.11 -0.86 2.41
N LEU A 76 8.92 -0.25 2.38
CA LEU A 76 8.77 1.20 2.46
C LEU A 76 9.38 1.77 3.75
N ALA A 77 9.18 1.09 4.89
CA ALA A 77 9.77 1.48 6.16
C ALA A 77 11.31 1.41 6.12
N SER A 78 11.89 0.35 5.54
CA SER A 78 13.33 0.25 5.32
C SER A 78 13.85 1.38 4.43
N ASP A 79 13.19 1.66 3.29
CA ASP A 79 13.63 2.75 2.41
C ASP A 79 13.60 4.12 3.11
N ILE A 80 12.57 4.38 3.93
CA ILE A 80 12.44 5.62 4.72
C ILE A 80 13.55 5.69 5.77
N TYR A 81 13.86 4.58 6.42
CA TYR A 81 14.93 4.51 7.42
C TYR A 81 16.30 4.75 6.79
N ASP A 82 16.61 4.07 5.68
CA ASP A 82 17.88 4.22 4.96
C ASP A 82 18.05 5.66 4.45
N TRP A 83 16.96 6.28 3.96
CA TRP A 83 16.96 7.70 3.61
C TRP A 83 17.24 8.60 4.84
N ALA A 84 16.62 8.32 5.98
CA ALA A 84 16.84 9.10 7.21
C ALA A 84 18.27 8.95 7.72
N GLU A 85 18.86 7.76 7.64
CA GLU A 85 20.26 7.50 7.99
C GLU A 85 21.22 8.26 7.07
N ALA A 86 21.03 8.16 5.75
CA ALA A 86 21.87 8.84 4.78
C ALA A 86 21.86 10.38 4.90
N ASN A 87 20.77 10.96 5.43
CA ASN A 87 20.64 12.41 5.64
C ASN A 87 20.93 12.86 7.08
N GLY A 88 21.31 11.94 7.99
CA GLY A 88 21.61 12.27 9.39
C GLY A 88 20.36 12.66 10.21
N TYR A 89 19.18 12.19 9.81
CA TYR A 89 17.91 12.49 10.47
C TYR A 89 17.50 11.44 11.51
N ILE A 90 18.33 10.43 11.78
CA ILE A 90 18.12 9.47 12.85
C ILE A 90 18.11 10.22 14.20
N ASN A 91 17.01 10.07 14.96
CA ASN A 91 16.67 10.83 16.19
C ASN A 91 16.06 12.23 16.01
N SER A 92 15.67 12.62 14.80
CA SER A 92 14.87 13.83 14.58
C SER A 92 13.38 13.51 14.45
N VAL A 93 12.52 14.48 14.81
CA VAL A 93 11.07 14.37 14.62
C VAL A 93 10.71 14.97 13.27
N CYS A 94 9.96 14.22 12.45
CA CYS A 94 9.46 14.65 11.16
C CYS A 94 7.97 14.30 11.04
N THR A 95 7.20 15.20 10.43
CA THR A 95 5.81 14.94 10.07
C THR A 95 5.72 14.23 8.72
N VAL A 96 4.64 13.46 8.52
CA VAL A 96 4.37 12.80 7.22
C VAL A 96 4.32 13.81 6.06
N TYR A 97 3.89 15.04 6.33
CA TYR A 97 3.86 16.11 5.34
C TYR A 97 5.26 16.54 4.88
N GLU A 98 6.20 16.71 5.83
CA GLU A 98 7.58 17.08 5.53
C GLU A 98 8.28 15.99 4.73
N LEU A 99 8.04 14.72 5.09
CA LEU A 99 8.56 13.55 4.36
C LEU A 99 8.04 13.51 2.91
N HIS A 100 6.73 13.73 2.71
CA HIS A 100 6.11 13.69 1.39
C HIS A 100 6.49 14.89 0.50
N SER A 101 6.62 16.08 1.09
CA SER A 101 6.89 17.32 0.34
C SER A 101 8.37 17.62 0.11
N GLY A 102 9.28 16.83 0.71
CA GLY A 102 10.73 17.02 0.62
C GLY A 102 11.24 18.26 1.37
N LYS A 103 10.38 18.93 2.14
CA LYS A 103 10.74 20.08 2.97
C LYS A 103 11.03 19.61 4.38
N PHE A 104 12.15 18.92 4.55
CA PHE A 104 12.64 18.61 5.89
C PHE A 104 13.20 19.90 6.50
N HIS A 105 12.36 20.63 7.22
CA HIS A 105 12.82 21.80 7.96
C HIS A 105 13.31 21.30 9.32
N PHE A 106 14.63 21.23 9.50
CA PHE A 106 15.19 20.95 10.82
C PHE A 106 14.78 22.10 11.75
N HIS A 107 13.73 21.91 12.54
CA HIS A 107 13.50 22.72 13.72
C HIS A 107 14.39 22.13 14.81
N PRO A 108 15.47 22.82 15.23
CA PRO A 108 16.09 22.49 16.49
C PRO A 108 15.00 22.70 17.54
N LYS A 109 14.35 21.62 17.98
CA LYS A 109 13.51 21.70 19.16
C LYS A 109 14.47 22.03 20.30
N THR A 110 14.50 23.32 20.62
CA THR A 110 14.99 23.84 21.88
C THR A 110 14.48 22.90 22.97
N ILE A 111 15.42 22.28 23.66
CA ILE A 111 15.21 21.67 24.96
C ILE A 111 14.95 22.85 25.89
N LEU A 112 13.78 23.48 25.77
CA LEU A 112 13.31 24.49 26.72
C LEU A 112 12.69 23.70 27.86
N GLY A 113 13.40 23.77 28.97
CA GLY A 113 13.25 22.88 30.10
C GLY A 113 11.84 22.88 30.67
N PHE A 114 11.43 21.68 31.08
CA PHE A 114 10.70 21.56 32.33
C PHE A 114 11.59 22.10 33.45
N GLN A 115 11.43 23.38 33.80
CA GLN A 115 11.71 23.83 35.15
C GLN A 115 10.39 23.82 35.92
N THR A 116 10.46 23.08 37.03
CA THR A 116 9.62 23.04 38.25
C THR A 116 8.57 24.13 38.42
#